data_AF-A0AA96NAL6-F1
#
_entry.id   AF-A0AA96NAL6-F1
#
_cell.length_a   1.000
_cell.length_b   1.000
_cell.length_c   1.000
_cell.angle_alpha   90.00
_cell.angle_beta   90.00
_cell.angle_gamma   90.00
#
_symmetry.space_group_name_H-M   'P 1'
#
loop_
_entity.id
_entity.type
_entity.pdbx_description
1 polymer ?
#
loop_
_entity_poly.entity_id
_entity_poly.type
_entity_poly.pdbx_seq_one_letter_code
_entity_poly.pdbx_strand_id
1 'polypeptide(L)'
;MKGSIKKNKQTGKWDFIINIGKDPLTDKRKQKKKRGFQTKKEAEKALAALLNELHEGLYIEPSKQTYGDYMRFWLDTKINEMSS
;
A
#
# COMPACT_ATOMS: atom_id res chain seq x y z
N MET A 1 7.64 0.89 -12.02
CA MET A 1 7.40 0.00 -10.87
C MET A 1 6.92 -1.36 -11.39
N LYS A 2 7.37 -2.49 -10.82
CA LYS A 2 6.94 -3.83 -11.29
C LYS A 2 5.91 -4.43 -10.33
N GLY A 3 4.73 -4.74 -10.86
CA GLY A 3 3.74 -5.57 -10.19
C GLY A 3 3.86 -7.04 -10.62
N SER A 4 3.50 -7.96 -9.73
CA SER A 4 3.45 -9.40 -10.00
C SER A 4 2.04 -9.91 -9.71
N ILE A 5 1.46 -10.63 -10.68
CA ILE A 5 0.15 -11.26 -10.56
C ILE A 5 0.35 -12.77 -10.43
N LYS A 6 -0.29 -13.39 -9.44
CA LYS A 6 -0.18 -14.82 -9.18
C LYS A 6 -1.55 -15.41 -8.89
N LYS A 7 -1.83 -16.58 -9.45
CA LYS A 7 -3.00 -17.38 -9.09
C LYS A 7 -2.76 -18.05 -7.74
N ASN A 8 -3.68 -17.87 -6.81
CA ASN A 8 -3.71 -18.58 -5.55
C ASN A 8 -4.19 -20.02 -5.81
N LYS A 9 -3.30 -20.99 -5.58
CA LYS A 9 -3.58 -22.42 -5.82
C LYS A 9 -4.63 -22.99 -4.86
N GLN A 10 -4.81 -22.40 -3.67
CA GLN A 10 -5.74 -22.89 -2.65
C GLN A 10 -7.18 -22.42 -2.92
N THR A 11 -7.35 -21.18 -3.36
CA THR A 11 -8.69 -20.59 -3.56
C THR A 11 -9.10 -20.51 -5.04
N GLY A 12 -8.19 -20.80 -5.97
CA GLY A 12 -8.40 -20.60 -7.41
C GLY A 12 -8.45 -19.14 -7.86
N LYS A 13 -8.42 -18.18 -6.92
CA LYS A 13 -8.51 -16.75 -7.17
C LYS A 13 -7.16 -16.15 -7.59
N TRP A 14 -7.19 -14.94 -8.13
CA TRP A 14 -6.01 -14.20 -8.54
C TRP A 14 -5.66 -13.12 -7.51
N ASP A 15 -4.35 -12.97 -7.27
CA ASP A 15 -3.78 -11.99 -6.35
C ASP A 15 -2.69 -11.20 -7.09
N PHE A 16 -2.44 -9.95 -6.67
CA PHE A 16 -1.29 -9.19 -7.13
C PHE A 16 -0.50 -8.56 -5.99
N ILE A 17 0.79 -8.35 -6.23
CA ILE A 17 1.73 -7.66 -5.35
C ILE A 17 2.42 -6.57 -6.16
N ILE A 18 2.53 -5.38 -5.61
CA ILE A 18 3.20 -4.25 -6.23
C ILE A 18 4.08 -3.52 -5.22
N ASN A 19 5.27 -3.12 -5.66
CA ASN A 19 6.16 -2.28 -4.88
C ASN A 19 5.70 -0.82 -5.01
N ILE A 20 5.34 -0.22 -3.87
CA ILE A 20 4.79 1.15 -3.77
C ILE A 20 5.86 2.15 -3.31
N GLY A 21 7.13 1.74 -3.29
CA GLY A 21 8.27 2.60 -2.95
C GLY A 21 9.00 2.14 -1.69
N LYS A 22 9.71 3.07 -1.07
CA LYS A 22 10.38 2.88 0.22
C LYS A 22 9.70 3.72 1.27
N ASP A 23 9.63 3.20 2.47
CA ASP A 23 9.19 3.95 3.64
C ASP A 23 10.29 4.98 4.01
N PRO A 24 9.99 6.29 4.03
CA PRO A 24 10.98 7.32 4.34
C PRO A 24 11.49 7.24 5.79
N LEU A 25 10.73 6.65 6.72
CA LEU A 25 11.11 6.53 8.12
C LEU A 25 12.01 5.31 8.39
N THR A 26 11.83 4.23 7.64
CA THR A 26 12.52 2.96 7.91
C THR A 26 13.49 2.53 6.80
N ASP A 27 13.53 3.26 5.67
CA ASP A 27 14.18 2.92 4.39
C ASP A 27 13.80 1.53 3.82
N LYS A 28 12.82 0.85 4.44
CA LYS A 28 12.39 -0.48 4.04
C LYS A 28 11.50 -0.40 2.81
N ARG A 29 11.62 -1.41 1.95
CA ARG A 29 10.75 -1.57 0.77
C ARG A 29 9.31 -1.77 1.22
N LYS A 30 8.41 -0.99 0.66
CA LYS A 30 6.97 -1.05 0.95
C LYS A 30 6.25 -1.72 -0.21
N GLN A 31 5.60 -2.85 0.06
CA GLN A 31 4.85 -3.61 -0.93
C GLN A 31 3.38 -3.68 -0.55
N LYS A 32 2.50 -3.47 -1.53
CA LYS A 32 1.06 -3.66 -1.37
C LYS A 32 0.63 -4.94 -2.06
N LYS A 33 -0.17 -5.74 -1.35
CA LYS A 33 -0.77 -6.97 -1.87
C LYS A 33 -2.29 -6.86 -1.85
N LYS A 34 -2.93 -7.13 -2.99
CA LYS A 34 -4.39 -7.24 -3.09
C LYS A 34 -4.74 -8.64 -3.57
N ARG A 35 -5.76 -9.24 -2.96
CA ARG A 35 -6.09 -10.66 -3.13
C ARG A 35 -7.56 -10.86 -3.47
N GLY A 36 -7.89 -12.00 -4.05
CA GLY A 36 -9.27 -12.48 -4.17
C GLY A 36 -10.01 -12.09 -5.45
N PHE A 37 -9.30 -11.73 -6.51
CA PHE A 37 -9.90 -11.49 -7.83
C PHE A 37 -10.38 -12.81 -8.45
N GLN A 38 -11.53 -12.79 -9.13
CA GLN A 38 -12.06 -14.01 -9.74
C GLN A 38 -11.32 -14.35 -11.02
N THR A 39 -10.92 -13.33 -11.78
CA THR A 39 -10.21 -13.49 -13.06
C THR A 39 -8.84 -12.80 -13.06
N LYS A 40 -7.93 -13.29 -13.91
CA LYS A 40 -6.63 -12.64 -14.14
C LYS A 40 -6.81 -11.21 -14.64
N LYS A 41 -7.79 -11.00 -15.53
CA LYS A 41 -8.10 -9.71 -16.15
C LYS A 41 -8.55 -8.66 -15.12
N GLU A 42 -9.34 -9.06 -14.13
CA GLU A 42 -9.71 -8.18 -13.00
C GLU A 42 -8.48 -7.78 -12.18
N ALA A 43 -7.61 -8.73 -11.88
CA ALA A 43 -6.37 -8.46 -11.15
C ALA A 43 -5.43 -7.53 -11.94
N GLU A 44 -5.34 -7.71 -13.27
CA GLU A 44 -4.58 -6.84 -14.17
C GLU A 44 -5.14 -5.42 -14.22
N LYS A 45 -6.46 -5.27 -14.38
CA LYS A 45 -7.12 -3.95 -14.38
C LYS A 45 -6.91 -3.22 -13.07
N ALA A 46 -7.05 -3.91 -11.93
CA ALA A 46 -6.83 -3.33 -10.62
C ALA A 46 -5.35 -2.98 -10.36
N LEU A 47 -4.41 -3.78 -10.89
CA LEU A 47 -2.98 -3.46 -10.83
C LEU A 47 -2.65 -2.22 -11.67
N ALA A 48 -3.20 -2.12 -12.88
CA ALA A 48 -2.99 -0.98 -13.77
C ALA A 48 -3.54 0.32 -13.17
N ALA A 49 -4.74 0.28 -12.57
CA ALA A 49 -5.31 1.43 -11.86
C ALA A 49 -4.39 1.92 -10.73
N LEU A 50 -3.90 1.00 -9.90
CA LEU A 50 -3.00 1.34 -8.80
C LEU A 50 -1.64 1.86 -9.29
N LEU A 51 -1.12 1.33 -10.41
CA LEU A 51 0.09 1.84 -11.04
C LEU A 51 -0.10 3.28 -11.52
N ASN A 52 -1.24 3.61 -12.13
CA ASN A 52 -1.53 4.97 -12.57
C ASN A 52 -1.61 5.92 -11.37
N GLU A 53 -2.33 5.55 -10.31
CA GLU A 53 -2.40 6.34 -9.06
C GLU A 53 -1.00 6.62 -8.48
N LEU A 54 -0.12 5.59 -8.49
CA LEU A 54 1.27 5.74 -8.04
C LEU A 54 2.09 6.64 -8.96
N HIS A 55 1.90 6.52 -10.27
CA HIS A 55 2.62 7.32 -11.26
C HIS A 55 2.22 8.80 -11.21
N GLU A 56 0.95 9.09 -10.97
CA GLU A 56 0.43 10.46 -10.82
C GLU A 56 0.80 11.08 -9.46
N GLY A 57 1.41 10.32 -8.54
CA GLY A 57 1.72 10.78 -7.18
C GLY A 57 0.50 10.96 -6.29
N LEU A 58 -0.69 10.57 -6.76
CA LEU A 58 -1.97 10.66 -6.06
C LEU A 58 -2.22 9.46 -5.14
N TYR A 59 -1.34 8.47 -5.16
CA TYR A 59 -1.45 7.29 -4.32
C TYR A 59 -1.14 7.65 -2.85
N ILE A 60 -2.19 8.01 -2.13
CA ILE A 60 -2.20 8.02 -0.67
C ILE A 60 -2.61 6.62 -0.23
N GLU A 61 -1.71 5.91 0.44
CA GLU A 61 -2.09 4.63 1.02
C GLU A 61 -3.24 4.86 2.01
N PRO A 62 -4.41 4.24 1.83
CA PRO A 62 -5.49 4.35 2.81
C PRO A 62 -5.01 3.69 4.09
N SER A 63 -4.54 4.52 5.02
CA SER A 63 -4.17 4.09 6.34
C SER A 63 -5.42 3.57 7.03
N LYS A 64 -5.33 2.41 7.68
CA LYS A 64 -6.35 1.97 8.65
C LYS A 64 -6.28 2.79 9.94
N GLN A 65 -5.31 3.69 10.08
CA GLN A 65 -5.32 4.64 11.18
C GLN A 65 -6.55 5.50 11.04
N THR A 66 -7.38 5.44 12.08
CA THR A 66 -8.42 6.43 12.23
C THR A 66 -7.79 7.82 12.35
N TYR A 67 -8.52 8.86 11.98
CA TYR A 67 -8.07 10.23 12.17
C TYR A 67 -7.53 10.49 13.60
N GLY A 68 -8.15 9.86 14.61
CA GLY A 68 -7.70 9.92 15.99
C GLY A 68 -6.34 9.28 16.26
N ASP A 69 -5.99 8.20 15.56
CA ASP A 69 -4.67 7.56 15.69
C ASP A 69 -3.57 8.40 15.05
N TYR A 70 -3.89 9.10 13.95
CA TYR A 70 -2.97 10.04 13.31
C TYR A 70 -2.68 11.26 14.20
N MET A 71 -3.72 11.84 14.83
CA MET A 71 -3.55 12.95 15.77
C MET A 71 -2.70 12.56 16.99
N ARG A 72 -2.92 11.36 17.54
CA ARG A 72 -2.10 10.84 18.65
C ARG A 72 -0.63 10.69 18.26
N PHE A 73 -0.34 10.12 17.10
CA PHE A 73 1.03 10.01 16.58
C PHE A 73 1.67 11.40 16.39
N TRP A 74 0.95 12.35 15.81
CA TRP A 74 1.47 13.71 15.61
C TRP A 74 1.77 14.44 16.93
N LEU A 75 0.87 14.32 17.92
CA LEU A 75 1.05 14.92 19.24
C LEU A 75 2.27 14.32 19.96
N ASP A 76 2.41 13.00 19.93
CA ASP A 76 3.51 12.28 20.59
C ASP A 76 4.87 12.63 19.96
N THR A 77 4.90 12.76 18.63
CA THR A 77 6.11 13.17 17.89
C THR A 77 6.53 14.60 18.26
N LYS A 78 5.56 15.52 18.43
CA LYS A 78 5.85 16.92 18.77
C LYS A 78 6.24 17.14 20.23
N ILE A 79 5.69 16.35 21.15
CA ILE A 79 6.07 16.42 22.58
C ILE A 79 7.52 15.93 22.76
N ASN A 80 7.93 14.89 22.04
CA ASN A 80 9.30 14.38 22.12
C ASN A 80 10.36 15.33 21.53
N GLU A 81 10.02 16.12 20.49
CA GLU A 81 10.92 17.15 19.95
C GLU A 81 11.15 18.33 20.91
N MET A 82 10.22 18.59 21.84
CA MET A 82 10.32 19.70 22.79
C MET A 82 11.04 19.35 24.11
N SER A 83 11.38 18.08 24.31
CA SER A 83 12.08 17.60 25.52
C SER A 83 13.56 17.27 25.28
N SER A 84 14.13 17.63 24.13
CA SER A 84 15.57 17.51 23.82
C SER A 84 16.25 18.87 23.80
#